data_AF-A0AAN8PSN7-F1
#
_entry.id   AF-A0AAN8PSN7-F1
#
_cell.length_a   1.000
_cell.length_b   1.000
_cell.length_c   1.000
_cell.angle_alpha   90.00
_cell.angle_beta   90.00
_cell.angle_gamma   90.00
#
_symmetry.space_group_name_H-M   'P 1'
#
loop_
_entity.id
_entity.type
_entity.pdbx_description
1 polymer ?
#
loop_
_entity_poly.entity_id
_entity_poly.type
_entity_poly.pdbx_seq_one_letter_code
_entity_poly.pdbx_strand_id
1 'polypeptide(L)'
;MDKDLIDFLRERNLPEENITRIIDEKIDAHIIVLMEDSSLETYIPLYGDRIAVKNFCSEKTTHRGNKKESLINKLKKRLGKVDSSYKDGASSSHLLGNKRAEKTTRKIELAWMHKEGDHSKQVRVQTGGGVRNIELPKTSTMKEILDESLDLFFPGGKSKRGLVQEFDFELLDFQQEPVEKSFTLEKYYDRSKIRSLRFHLLSIPKQLNARLTENKTPRTEDVQ
;
A
#
# COMPACT_ATOMS: atom_id res chain seq x y z
N MET A 1 9.92 5.90 43.58
CA MET A 1 10.93 6.35 42.61
C MET A 1 11.62 5.12 42.05
N ASP A 2 11.87 5.10 40.74
CA ASP A 2 12.38 3.93 40.03
C ASP A 2 13.83 3.65 40.45
N LYS A 3 14.05 2.58 41.23
CA LYS A 3 15.39 2.18 41.69
C LYS A 3 16.35 2.00 40.52
N ASP A 4 15.87 1.38 39.46
CA ASP A 4 16.64 1.16 38.24
C ASP A 4 17.11 2.45 37.54
N LEU A 5 16.36 3.56 37.67
CA LEU A 5 16.78 4.84 37.09
C LEU A 5 17.93 5.42 37.89
N ILE A 6 17.84 5.37 39.23
CA ILE A 6 18.90 5.84 40.12
C ILE A 6 20.18 5.03 39.90
N ASP A 7 20.06 3.71 39.77
CA ASP A 7 21.19 2.82 39.53
C ASP A 7 21.85 3.13 38.17
N PHE A 8 21.05 3.38 37.12
CA PHE A 8 21.57 3.79 35.82
C PHE A 8 22.30 5.14 35.86
N LEU A 9 21.79 6.13 36.61
CA LEU A 9 22.46 7.43 36.77
C LEU A 9 23.80 7.28 37.49
N ARG A 10 23.88 6.39 38.49
CA ARG A 10 25.13 6.07 39.21
C ARG A 10 26.15 5.36 38.34
N GLU A 11 25.73 4.41 37.50
CA GLU A 11 26.62 3.72 36.55
C GLU A 11 27.27 4.70 35.55
N ARG A 12 26.59 5.81 35.26
CA ARG A 12 27.11 6.90 34.43
C ARG A 12 28.00 7.90 35.17
N ASN A 13 28.24 7.69 36.46
CA ASN A 13 29.02 8.58 37.33
C ASN A 13 28.44 10.01 37.40
N LEU A 14 27.12 10.15 37.38
CA LEU A 14 26.49 11.44 37.68
C LEU A 14 26.77 11.83 39.14
N PRO A 15 27.08 13.12 39.43
CA PRO A 15 27.27 13.58 40.79
C PRO A 15 26.06 13.27 41.68
N GLU A 16 26.28 12.72 42.88
CA GLU A 16 25.19 12.37 43.82
C GLU A 16 24.33 13.59 44.19
N GLU A 17 24.89 14.80 44.15
CA GLU A 17 24.13 16.06 44.34
C GLU A 17 23.02 16.21 43.29
N ASN A 18 23.31 15.87 42.04
CA ASN A 18 22.34 15.97 40.94
C ASN A 18 21.29 14.87 41.04
N ILE A 19 21.70 13.66 41.44
CA ILE A 19 20.78 12.53 41.68
C ILE A 19 19.83 12.86 42.83
N THR A 20 20.33 13.49 43.90
CA THR A 20 19.51 13.93 45.04
C THR A 20 18.48 14.97 44.61
N ARG A 21 18.86 15.94 43.77
CA ARG A 21 17.91 16.93 43.21
C ARG A 21 16.82 16.28 42.36
N ILE A 22 17.17 15.29 41.53
CA ILE A 22 16.20 14.50 40.75
C ILE A 22 15.22 13.77 41.71
N ILE A 23 15.73 13.25 42.83
CA ILE A 23 14.93 12.57 43.85
C ILE A 23 13.96 13.54 44.55
N ASP A 24 14.48 14.67 45.03
CA ASP A 24 13.74 15.67 45.80
C ASP A 24 12.65 16.33 44.96
N GLU A 25 12.95 16.64 43.70
CA GLU A 25 12.01 17.24 42.75
C GLU A 25 11.05 16.20 42.11
N LYS A 26 11.15 14.94 42.52
CA LYS A 26 10.30 13.82 42.05
C LYS A 26 10.31 13.65 40.52
N ILE A 27 11.46 13.87 39.90
CA ILE A 27 11.65 13.70 38.46
C ILE A 27 11.77 12.21 38.15
N ASP A 28 10.73 11.63 37.55
CA ASP A 28 10.68 10.22 37.16
C ASP A 28 11.03 10.01 35.67
N ALA A 29 11.10 8.74 35.26
CA ALA A 29 11.44 8.38 33.88
C ALA A 29 10.45 8.95 32.85
N HIS A 30 9.18 9.17 33.22
CA HIS A 30 8.20 9.76 32.31
C HIS A 30 8.44 11.27 32.13
N ILE A 31 8.71 11.97 33.22
CA ILE A 31 9.01 13.40 33.23
C ILE A 31 10.28 13.68 32.41
N ILE A 32 11.34 12.88 32.58
CA ILE A 32 12.60 13.03 31.84
C ILE A 32 12.40 12.99 30.32
N VAL A 33 11.49 12.15 29.82
CA VAL A 33 11.21 12.07 28.38
C VAL A 33 10.51 13.33 27.86
N LEU A 34 9.66 13.95 28.70
CA LEU A 34 8.88 15.15 28.37
C LEU A 34 9.66 16.45 28.56
N MET A 35 10.71 16.46 29.37
CA MET A 35 11.53 17.65 29.62
C MET A 35 12.27 18.12 28.35
N GLU A 36 12.36 19.44 28.21
CA GLU A 36 13.23 20.10 27.23
C GLU A 36 14.70 19.97 27.61
N ASP A 37 15.60 19.97 26.62
CA ASP A 37 17.03 19.71 26.83
C ASP A 37 17.69 20.74 27.77
N SER A 38 17.28 22.01 27.66
CA SER A 38 17.74 23.11 28.52
C SER A 38 17.41 22.90 30.00
N SER A 39 16.25 22.31 30.28
CA SER A 39 15.84 22.00 31.65
C SER A 39 16.59 20.76 32.17
N LEU A 40 16.76 19.75 31.31
CA LEU A 40 17.47 18.53 31.67
C LEU A 40 18.97 18.76 31.92
N GLU A 41 19.57 19.74 31.25
CA GLU A 41 20.96 20.18 31.44
C GLU A 41 21.27 20.61 32.88
N THR A 42 20.28 21.16 33.59
CA THR A 42 20.45 21.58 34.98
C THR A 42 20.64 20.44 35.98
N TYR A 43 20.34 19.20 35.57
CA TYR A 43 20.53 17.97 36.34
C TYR A 43 21.57 17.05 35.71
N ILE A 44 21.68 17.05 34.38
CA ILE A 44 22.59 16.20 33.61
C ILE A 44 23.39 17.10 32.64
N PRO A 45 24.54 17.63 33.09
CA PRO A 45 25.29 18.64 32.34
C PRO A 45 25.89 18.13 31.03
N LEU A 46 26.29 16.85 30.99
CA LEU A 46 26.89 16.25 29.82
C LEU A 46 25.80 15.85 28.81
N TYR A 47 25.89 16.43 27.61
CA TYR A 47 24.94 16.18 26.52
C TYR A 47 24.79 14.68 26.18
N GLY A 48 25.90 13.93 26.14
CA GLY A 48 25.88 12.50 25.87
C GLY A 48 25.08 11.70 26.90
N ASP A 49 25.16 12.07 28.17
CA ASP A 49 24.40 11.44 29.23
C ASP A 49 22.93 11.85 29.20
N ARG A 50 22.60 13.10 28.80
CA ARG A 50 21.21 13.50 28.55
C ARG A 50 20.54 12.62 27.50
N ILE A 51 21.21 12.40 26.38
CA ILE A 51 20.71 11.54 25.30
C ILE A 51 20.55 10.09 25.80
N ALA A 52 21.55 9.57 26.53
CA ALA A 52 21.52 8.22 27.04
C ALA A 52 20.40 7.99 28.08
N VAL A 53 20.24 8.94 29.01
CA VAL A 53 19.19 8.90 30.04
C VAL A 53 17.81 9.04 29.41
N LYS A 54 17.65 9.93 28.42
CA LYS A 54 16.38 10.08 27.69
C LYS A 54 16.02 8.83 26.91
N ASN A 55 16.99 8.15 26.30
CA ASN A 55 16.79 6.86 25.63
C ASN A 55 16.42 5.76 26.62
N PHE A 56 17.15 5.62 27.73
CA PHE A 56 16.87 4.66 28.80
C PHE A 56 15.44 4.83 29.34
N CYS A 57 15.03 6.08 29.58
CA CYS A 57 13.68 6.40 30.04
C CYS A 57 12.61 6.18 28.94
N SER A 58 12.94 6.42 27.67
CA SER A 58 12.03 6.15 26.54
C SER A 58 11.75 4.66 26.36
N GLU A 59 12.76 3.81 26.57
CA GLU A 59 12.60 2.35 26.53
C GLU A 59 11.67 1.85 27.65
N LYS A 60 11.80 2.42 28.86
CA LYS A 60 10.94 2.05 30.01
C LYS A 60 9.53 2.62 29.95
N THR A 61 9.35 3.85 29.47
CA THR A 61 8.02 4.45 29.27
C THR A 61 7.25 3.79 28.12
N THR A 62 7.94 3.10 27.21
CA THR A 62 7.34 2.32 26.11
C THR A 62 6.66 1.02 26.59
N HIS A 63 6.69 0.69 27.88
CA HIS A 63 5.98 -0.48 28.45
C HIS A 63 4.43 -0.40 28.43
N ARG A 64 3.81 0.55 27.70
CA ARG A 64 2.40 0.45 27.24
C ARG A 64 2.23 0.22 25.74
N GLY A 65 3.29 -0.11 24.99
CA GLY A 65 3.27 -0.21 23.53
C GLY A 65 4.08 -1.37 22.96
N ASN A 66 3.64 -2.61 23.22
CA ASN A 66 4.14 -3.89 22.66
C ASN A 66 4.12 -3.98 21.11
N LYS A 67 4.85 -3.12 20.37
CA LYS A 67 4.90 -3.20 18.90
C LYS A 67 6.30 -3.38 18.32
N LYS A 68 7.35 -2.74 18.87
CA LYS A 68 8.71 -2.84 18.28
C LYS A 68 9.50 -4.08 18.74
N GLU A 69 9.45 -4.43 20.03
CA GLU A 69 10.13 -5.63 20.54
C GLU A 69 9.55 -6.93 19.96
N SER A 70 8.25 -6.94 19.62
CA SER A 70 7.58 -8.11 19.04
C SER A 70 8.26 -8.58 17.75
N LEU A 71 8.71 -7.66 16.89
CA LEU A 71 9.32 -8.03 15.61
C LEU A 71 10.75 -8.56 15.77
N ILE A 72 11.57 -7.87 16.57
CA ILE A 72 12.96 -8.30 16.81
C ILE A 72 12.99 -9.63 17.56
N ASN A 73 12.11 -9.83 18.55
CA ASN A 73 11.99 -11.11 19.24
C ASN A 73 11.43 -12.22 18.34
N LYS A 74 10.53 -11.90 17.41
CA LYS A 74 10.09 -12.84 16.36
C LYS A 74 11.23 -13.21 15.39
N LEU A 75 12.12 -12.27 15.08
CA LEU A 75 13.31 -12.49 14.26
C LEU A 75 14.36 -13.34 14.98
N LYS A 76 14.69 -13.00 16.23
CA LYS A 76 15.62 -13.76 17.08
C LYS A 76 15.13 -15.20 17.30
N LYS A 77 13.82 -15.40 17.53
CA LYS A 77 13.21 -16.75 17.60
C LYS A 77 13.33 -17.55 16.30
N ARG A 78 13.43 -16.89 15.14
CA ARG A 78 13.62 -17.57 13.85
C ARG A 78 15.09 -17.83 13.54
N LEU A 79 16.02 -16.97 13.98
CA LEU A 79 17.45 -17.18 13.81
C LEU A 79 18.03 -18.19 14.82
N GLY A 80 17.55 -18.22 16.06
CA GLY A 80 18.07 -19.09 17.12
C GLY A 80 17.68 -20.57 17.02
N LYS A 81 17.02 -21.00 15.94
CA LYS A 81 16.58 -22.39 15.72
C LYS A 81 17.56 -23.23 14.89
N VAL A 82 18.72 -22.69 14.53
CA VAL A 82 19.67 -23.38 13.63
C VAL A 82 20.63 -24.32 14.36
N ASP A 83 20.85 -24.17 15.67
CA ASP A 83 21.74 -25.08 16.43
C ASP A 83 21.03 -25.71 17.63
N SER A 84 20.49 -26.91 17.43
CA SER A 84 20.59 -28.04 18.38
C SER A 84 19.71 -29.23 17.95
N SER A 85 20.41 -30.33 17.61
CA SER A 85 20.02 -31.73 17.80
C SER A 85 18.69 -32.24 17.24
N TYR A 86 18.81 -33.09 16.21
CA TYR A 86 18.04 -34.33 15.99
C TYR A 86 17.00 -34.66 17.07
N LYS A 87 15.70 -34.64 16.71
CA LYS A 87 14.70 -35.70 16.97
C LYS A 87 13.42 -35.44 16.16
N ASP A 88 13.08 -36.43 15.36
CA ASP A 88 11.79 -36.86 14.80
C ASP A 88 10.70 -35.84 14.45
N GLY A 89 10.39 -35.81 13.14
CA GLY A 89 9.01 -35.91 12.65
C GLY A 89 8.06 -34.75 12.94
N ALA A 90 8.21 -33.62 12.24
CA ALA A 90 7.06 -32.84 11.74
C ALA A 90 7.51 -31.67 10.84
N SER A 91 7.08 -31.75 9.58
CA SER A 91 6.75 -30.63 8.69
C SER A 91 7.87 -29.67 8.26
N SER A 92 8.79 -30.19 7.43
CA SER A 92 9.59 -29.40 6.47
C SER A 92 8.73 -28.89 5.29
N SER A 93 7.70 -28.08 5.57
CA SER A 93 6.79 -27.58 4.52
C SER A 93 6.92 -26.08 4.25
N HIS A 94 7.81 -25.37 4.95
CA HIS A 94 7.86 -23.91 4.87
C HIS A 94 8.86 -23.35 3.84
N LEU A 95 9.52 -24.22 3.07
CA LEU A 95 10.30 -23.86 1.88
C LEU A 95 9.69 -24.41 0.59
N LEU A 96 8.41 -24.78 0.60
CA LEU A 96 7.68 -24.92 -0.66
C LEU A 96 7.72 -23.56 -1.34
N GLY A 97 8.16 -23.55 -2.61
CA GLY A 97 8.41 -22.35 -3.40
C GLY A 97 7.26 -21.34 -3.34
N ASN A 98 7.53 -20.11 -3.76
CA ASN A 98 6.59 -18.99 -3.66
C ASN A 98 5.17 -19.39 -4.12
N LYS A 99 4.29 -19.78 -3.17
CA LYS A 99 2.91 -20.27 -3.41
C LYS A 99 2.04 -19.30 -4.21
N ARG A 100 2.51 -18.05 -4.39
CA ARG A 100 1.89 -17.04 -5.25
C ARG A 100 2.01 -17.34 -6.75
N ALA A 101 3.03 -18.10 -7.16
CA ALA A 101 3.19 -18.55 -8.55
C ALA A 101 2.09 -19.55 -8.94
N GLU A 102 1.74 -20.46 -8.01
CA GLU A 102 0.70 -21.49 -8.17
C GLU A 102 -0.73 -20.95 -8.20
N LYS A 103 -0.97 -19.73 -7.69
CA LYS A 103 -2.31 -19.13 -7.74
C LYS A 103 -2.75 -18.97 -9.20
N THR A 104 -3.88 -19.58 -9.54
CA THR A 104 -4.51 -19.50 -10.87
C THR A 104 -5.22 -18.16 -11.10
N THR A 105 -5.40 -17.37 -10.05
CA THR A 105 -6.07 -16.06 -10.07
C THR A 105 -5.12 -14.89 -9.79
N ARG A 106 -5.55 -13.70 -10.17
CA ARG A 106 -4.87 -12.42 -9.94
C ARG A 106 -5.87 -11.36 -9.52
N LYS A 107 -5.46 -10.57 -8.53
CA LYS A 107 -6.16 -9.34 -8.17
C LYS A 107 -5.81 -8.25 -9.16
N ILE A 108 -6.81 -7.56 -9.66
CA ILE A 108 -6.68 -6.43 -10.58
C ILE A 108 -7.59 -5.30 -10.14
N GLU A 109 -7.28 -4.09 -10.62
CA GLU A 109 -8.09 -2.90 -10.44
C GLU A 109 -8.82 -2.59 -11.74
N LEU A 110 -10.13 -2.36 -11.64
CA LEU A 110 -10.95 -1.85 -12.72
C LEU A 110 -11.41 -0.43 -12.38
N ALA A 111 -11.25 0.47 -13.33
CA ALA A 111 -11.73 1.84 -13.23
C ALA A 111 -12.60 2.18 -14.44
N TRP A 112 -13.48 3.17 -14.29
CA TRP A 112 -14.32 3.64 -15.39
C TRP A 112 -13.90 5.03 -15.84
N MET A 113 -13.69 5.20 -17.15
CA MET A 113 -13.50 6.47 -17.82
C MET A 113 -14.62 6.75 -18.83
N HIS A 114 -14.93 8.02 -18.98
CA HIS A 114 -15.95 8.50 -19.90
C HIS A 114 -15.36 9.54 -20.84
N LYS A 115 -15.64 9.41 -22.13
CA LYS A 115 -15.21 10.36 -23.15
C LYS A 115 -16.13 11.58 -23.14
N GLU A 116 -15.57 12.76 -22.91
CA GLU A 116 -16.25 14.05 -22.93
C GLU A 116 -15.60 14.92 -24.02
N GLY A 117 -16.14 14.90 -25.24
CA GLY A 117 -15.48 15.55 -26.39
C GLY A 117 -14.12 14.91 -26.67
N ASP A 118 -13.06 15.72 -26.72
CA ASP A 118 -11.73 15.21 -27.09
C ASP A 118 -10.99 14.50 -25.94
N HIS A 119 -11.41 14.69 -24.70
CA HIS A 119 -10.72 14.17 -23.52
C HIS A 119 -11.52 13.08 -22.81
N SER A 120 -10.82 12.13 -22.20
CA SER A 120 -11.41 11.13 -21.31
C SER A 120 -11.23 11.56 -19.85
N LYS A 121 -12.25 11.36 -19.03
CA LYS A 121 -12.20 11.61 -17.59
C LYS A 121 -12.63 10.40 -16.80
N GLN A 122 -11.95 10.15 -15.70
CA GLN A 122 -12.36 9.11 -14.76
C GLN A 122 -13.69 9.45 -14.09
N VAL A 123 -14.61 8.50 -14.09
CA VAL A 123 -15.91 8.64 -13.44
C VAL A 123 -15.75 8.42 -11.92
N ARG A 124 -16.24 9.37 -11.13
CA ARG A 124 -16.09 9.36 -9.67
C ARG A 124 -17.00 8.33 -9.00
N VAL A 125 -16.66 7.93 -7.77
CA VAL A 125 -17.42 6.97 -6.95
C VAL A 125 -18.88 7.43 -6.76
N GLN A 126 -19.10 8.72 -6.49
CA GLN A 126 -20.44 9.31 -6.30
C GLN A 126 -21.36 9.11 -7.52
N THR A 127 -20.77 9.00 -8.72
CA THR A 127 -21.48 8.79 -9.98
C THR A 127 -21.49 7.31 -10.43
N GLY A 128 -21.13 6.38 -9.54
CA GLY A 128 -21.13 4.94 -9.81
C GLY A 128 -19.81 4.40 -10.37
N GLY A 129 -18.81 5.26 -10.58
CA GLY A 129 -17.47 4.85 -11.00
C GLY A 129 -16.56 4.50 -9.82
N GLY A 130 -15.38 5.12 -9.79
CA GLY A 130 -14.30 4.79 -8.86
C GLY A 130 -13.46 3.59 -9.33
N VAL A 131 -12.60 3.11 -8.44
CA VAL A 131 -11.76 1.93 -8.67
C VAL A 131 -12.33 0.75 -7.90
N ARG A 132 -12.50 -0.39 -8.57
CA ARG A 132 -12.97 -1.65 -8.00
C ARG A 132 -11.84 -2.67 -8.04
N ASN A 133 -11.60 -3.35 -6.93
CA ASN A 133 -10.64 -4.45 -6.86
C ASN A 133 -11.40 -5.76 -7.08
N ILE A 134 -11.02 -6.52 -8.09
CA ILE A 134 -11.58 -7.84 -8.38
C ILE A 134 -10.49 -8.89 -8.51
N GLU A 135 -10.86 -10.16 -8.48
CA GLU A 135 -9.95 -11.29 -8.64
C GLU A 135 -10.42 -12.14 -9.82
N LEU A 136 -9.58 -12.25 -10.85
CA LEU A 136 -9.89 -12.97 -12.09
C LEU A 136 -8.88 -14.10 -12.36
N PRO A 137 -9.26 -15.16 -13.09
CA PRO A 137 -8.34 -16.15 -13.63
C PRO A 137 -7.23 -15.51 -14.46
N LYS A 138 -6.00 -16.03 -14.37
CA LYS A 138 -4.87 -15.61 -15.21
C LYS A 138 -5.14 -15.77 -16.71
N THR A 139 -5.97 -16.73 -17.07
CA THR A 139 -6.36 -17.01 -18.44
C THR A 139 -7.37 -16.02 -18.99
N SER A 140 -7.90 -15.10 -18.16
CA SER A 140 -8.95 -14.21 -18.61
C SER A 140 -8.49 -13.29 -19.73
N THR A 141 -9.39 -13.19 -20.71
CA THR A 141 -9.18 -12.47 -21.96
C THR A 141 -9.59 -11.00 -21.82
N MET A 142 -9.22 -10.18 -22.79
CA MET A 142 -9.65 -8.78 -22.85
C MET A 142 -11.19 -8.67 -22.84
N LYS A 143 -11.88 -9.57 -23.55
CA LYS A 143 -13.34 -9.60 -23.60
C LYS A 143 -13.95 -9.89 -22.23
N GLU A 144 -13.47 -10.90 -21.53
CA GLU A 144 -13.97 -11.25 -20.20
C GLU A 144 -13.79 -10.09 -19.20
N ILE A 145 -12.65 -9.39 -19.26
CA ILE A 145 -12.41 -8.22 -18.39
C ILE A 145 -13.34 -7.06 -18.75
N LEU A 146 -13.63 -6.88 -20.04
CA LEU A 146 -14.57 -5.87 -20.52
C LEU A 146 -15.99 -6.18 -20.02
N ASP A 147 -16.43 -7.44 -20.14
CA ASP A 147 -17.75 -7.89 -19.67
C ASP A 147 -17.88 -7.71 -18.15
N GLU A 148 -16.88 -8.12 -17.37
CA GLU A 148 -16.82 -7.89 -15.91
C GLU A 148 -16.86 -6.39 -15.57
N SER A 149 -16.21 -5.55 -16.38
CA SER A 149 -16.27 -4.10 -16.18
C SER A 149 -17.66 -3.53 -16.44
N LEU A 150 -18.36 -4.04 -17.46
CA LEU A 150 -19.74 -3.63 -17.77
C LEU A 150 -20.68 -4.01 -16.64
N ASP A 151 -20.59 -5.22 -16.11
CA ASP A 151 -21.43 -5.66 -14.99
C ASP A 151 -21.22 -4.81 -13.72
N LEU A 152 -19.97 -4.39 -13.48
CA LEU A 152 -19.62 -3.54 -12.33
C LEU A 152 -20.11 -2.10 -12.46
N PHE A 153 -19.96 -1.48 -13.63
CA PHE A 153 -20.20 -0.05 -13.84
C PHE A 153 -21.57 0.27 -14.46
N PHE A 154 -22.20 -0.72 -15.09
CA PHE A 154 -23.53 -0.65 -15.70
C PHE A 154 -24.41 -1.81 -15.21
N PRO A 155 -24.65 -1.94 -13.89
CA PRO A 155 -25.48 -3.02 -13.36
C PRO A 155 -26.89 -2.96 -13.98
N GLY A 156 -27.35 -4.09 -14.53
CA GLY A 156 -28.62 -4.15 -15.27
C GLY A 156 -28.61 -3.37 -16.58
N GLY A 157 -27.43 -3.13 -17.17
CA GLY A 157 -27.27 -2.39 -18.43
C GLY A 157 -27.42 -0.88 -18.31
N LYS A 158 -27.36 -0.31 -17.10
CA LYS A 158 -27.57 1.12 -16.85
C LYS A 158 -26.57 1.68 -15.85
N SER A 159 -26.12 2.91 -16.10
CA SER A 159 -25.37 3.72 -15.15
C SER A 159 -26.02 5.09 -14.95
N LYS A 160 -25.45 5.93 -14.08
CA LYS A 160 -25.87 7.34 -13.95
C LYS A 160 -25.60 8.18 -15.21
N ARG A 161 -24.76 7.70 -16.14
CA ARG A 161 -24.43 8.39 -17.39
C ARG A 161 -25.35 7.99 -18.55
N GLY A 162 -26.01 6.83 -18.48
CA GLY A 162 -26.89 6.35 -19.55
C GLY A 162 -27.02 4.83 -19.59
N LEU A 163 -27.63 4.34 -20.66
CA LEU A 163 -27.77 2.92 -20.97
C LEU A 163 -26.56 2.40 -21.73
N VAL A 164 -26.21 1.12 -21.56
CA VAL A 164 -25.09 0.48 -22.28
C VAL A 164 -25.22 0.65 -23.80
N GLN A 165 -26.44 0.61 -24.34
CA GLN A 165 -26.68 0.73 -25.78
C GLN A 165 -26.32 2.11 -26.36
N GLU A 166 -26.17 3.14 -25.52
CA GLU A 166 -25.84 4.52 -25.92
C GLU A 166 -24.33 4.74 -26.10
N PHE A 167 -23.51 3.77 -25.70
CA PHE A 167 -22.05 3.87 -25.68
C PHE A 167 -21.40 2.74 -26.49
N ASP A 168 -20.24 3.06 -27.05
CA ASP A 168 -19.23 2.08 -27.44
C ASP A 168 -18.22 1.95 -26.29
N PHE A 169 -17.59 0.77 -26.20
CA PHE A 169 -16.69 0.44 -25.10
C PHE A 169 -15.35 -0.07 -25.57
N GLU A 170 -14.30 0.40 -24.91
CA GLU A 170 -12.93 -0.05 -25.10
C GLU A 170 -12.31 -0.35 -23.74
N LEU A 171 -11.43 -1.36 -23.69
CA LEU A 171 -10.62 -1.64 -22.52
C LEU A 171 -9.24 -1.00 -22.72
N LEU A 172 -8.82 -0.17 -21.77
CA LEU A 172 -7.50 0.43 -21.77
C LEU A 172 -6.65 -0.12 -20.63
N ASP A 173 -5.34 -0.08 -20.79
CA ASP A 173 -4.39 -0.45 -19.76
C ASP A 173 -4.07 0.72 -18.81
N PHE A 174 -3.09 0.52 -17.92
CA PHE A 174 -2.70 1.52 -16.92
C PHE A 174 -2.10 2.81 -17.52
N GLN A 175 -1.65 2.77 -18.78
CA GLN A 175 -1.17 3.93 -19.53
C GLN A 175 -2.31 4.62 -20.29
N GLN A 176 -3.53 4.10 -20.19
CA GLN A 176 -4.71 4.51 -20.95
C GLN A 176 -4.60 4.22 -22.45
N GLU A 177 -3.80 3.21 -22.81
CA GLU A 177 -3.70 2.73 -24.19
C GLU A 177 -4.64 1.52 -24.42
N PRO A 178 -5.23 1.38 -25.62
CA PRO A 178 -6.11 0.25 -25.91
C PRO A 178 -5.42 -1.11 -25.72
N VAL A 179 -6.10 -2.02 -25.05
CA VAL A 179 -5.62 -3.39 -24.86
C VAL A 179 -5.79 -4.18 -26.14
N GLU A 180 -4.72 -4.85 -26.59
CA GLU A 180 -4.74 -5.70 -27.78
C GLU A 180 -5.75 -6.86 -27.65
N LYS A 181 -6.41 -7.26 -28.75
CA LYS A 181 -7.40 -8.35 -28.75
C LYS A 181 -6.83 -9.73 -28.40
N SER A 182 -5.54 -9.94 -28.65
CA SER A 182 -4.80 -11.18 -28.35
C SER A 182 -4.38 -11.29 -26.87
N PHE A 183 -4.77 -10.29 -26.06
CA PHE A 183 -4.41 -10.18 -24.65
C PHE A 183 -4.98 -11.31 -23.78
N THR A 184 -4.15 -11.73 -22.82
CA THR A 184 -4.56 -12.49 -21.64
C THR A 184 -3.86 -11.90 -20.41
N LEU A 185 -4.47 -12.00 -19.23
CA LEU A 185 -3.87 -11.49 -17.99
C LEU A 185 -2.48 -12.05 -17.73
N GLU A 186 -2.27 -13.34 -17.99
CA GLU A 186 -0.99 -14.02 -17.82
C GLU A 186 0.13 -13.35 -18.65
N LYS A 187 -0.06 -13.23 -19.97
CA LYS A 187 0.92 -12.61 -20.87
C LYS A 187 1.25 -11.18 -20.46
N TYR A 188 0.26 -10.42 -20.00
CA TYR A 188 0.47 -9.04 -19.62
C TYR A 188 1.21 -8.87 -18.30
N TYR A 189 0.96 -9.75 -17.30
CA TYR A 189 1.78 -9.80 -16.09
C TYR A 189 3.23 -10.18 -16.42
N ASP A 190 3.44 -11.13 -17.33
CA ASP A 190 4.77 -11.56 -17.73
C ASP A 190 5.56 -10.45 -18.42
N ARG A 191 4.89 -9.64 -19.26
CA ARG A 191 5.49 -8.50 -19.97
C ARG A 191 5.73 -7.30 -19.06
N SER A 192 4.74 -6.89 -18.28
CA SER A 192 4.78 -5.63 -17.53
C SER A 192 5.61 -5.72 -16.24
N LYS A 193 5.73 -6.91 -15.63
CA LYS A 193 6.31 -7.11 -14.28
C LYS A 193 5.68 -6.24 -13.18
N ILE A 194 4.52 -5.65 -13.43
CA ILE A 194 3.79 -4.81 -12.48
C ILE A 194 3.03 -5.72 -11.51
N ARG A 195 3.06 -5.36 -10.21
CA ARG A 195 2.48 -6.18 -9.14
C ARG A 195 0.95 -6.13 -9.06
N SER A 196 0.34 -5.05 -9.55
CA SER A 196 -1.10 -4.83 -9.55
C SER A 196 -1.50 -4.19 -10.87
N LEU A 197 -2.18 -4.95 -11.73
CA LEU A 197 -2.67 -4.42 -13.00
C LEU A 197 -3.92 -3.58 -12.77
N ARG A 198 -3.96 -2.43 -13.44
CA ARG A 198 -5.15 -1.58 -13.53
C ARG A 198 -5.59 -1.51 -14.98
N PHE A 199 -6.88 -1.71 -15.19
CA PHE A 199 -7.53 -1.50 -16.48
C PHE A 199 -8.63 -0.45 -16.34
N HIS A 200 -8.92 0.20 -17.46
CA HIS A 200 -9.93 1.23 -17.56
C HIS A 200 -10.97 0.82 -18.59
N LEU A 201 -12.24 0.69 -18.17
CA LEU A 201 -13.36 0.68 -19.07
C LEU A 201 -13.54 2.11 -19.61
N LEU A 202 -13.32 2.32 -20.90
CA LEU A 202 -13.66 3.57 -21.58
C LEU A 202 -15.04 3.45 -22.19
N SER A 203 -15.92 4.39 -21.84
CA SER A 203 -17.23 4.57 -22.50
C SER A 203 -17.19 5.78 -23.44
N ILE A 204 -17.60 5.57 -24.68
CA ILE A 204 -17.60 6.57 -25.75
C ILE A 204 -19.04 6.76 -26.21
N PRO A 205 -19.65 7.95 -26.05
CA PRO A 205 -20.98 8.20 -26.58
C PRO A 205 -21.03 7.95 -28.09
N LYS A 206 -21.97 7.12 -28.57
CA LYS A 206 -22.08 6.78 -30.01
C LYS A 206 -22.24 8.02 -30.90
N GLN A 207 -22.94 9.03 -30.39
CA GLN A 207 -23.12 10.33 -31.05
C GLN A 207 -21.79 11.07 -31.28
N LEU A 208 -20.84 10.93 -30.36
CA LEU A 208 -19.50 11.50 -30.49
C LEU A 208 -18.65 10.68 -31.46
N ASN A 209 -18.76 9.35 -31.40
CA ASN A 209 -18.01 8.45 -32.28
C ASN A 209 -18.39 8.65 -33.76
N ALA A 210 -19.69 8.81 -34.05
CA ALA A 210 -20.19 9.10 -35.40
C ALA A 210 -19.57 10.39 -36.00
N ARG A 211 -19.48 11.46 -35.21
CA ARG A 211 -18.86 12.73 -35.66
C ARG A 211 -17.36 12.60 -35.95
N LEU A 212 -16.66 11.76 -35.19
CA LEU A 212 -15.23 11.49 -35.39
C LEU A 212 -14.99 10.66 -36.66
N THR A 213 -15.91 9.77 -37.02
CA THR A 213 -15.84 8.99 -38.26
C THR A 213 -16.16 9.82 -39.50
N GLU A 214 -17.14 10.74 -39.42
CA GLU A 214 -17.51 11.62 -40.53
C GLU A 214 -16.35 12.56 -40.95
N ASN A 215 -15.63 13.11 -39.98
CA ASN A 215 -14.49 14.01 -40.22
C ASN A 215 -13.22 13.32 -40.76
N LYS A 216 -13.18 11.98 -40.87
CA LYS A 216 -12.05 11.20 -41.40
C LYS A 216 -12.24 10.77 -42.86
N THR A 217 -13.36 11.09 -43.49
CA THR A 217 -13.59 10.75 -44.89
C THR A 217 -12.85 11.78 -45.75
N PRO A 218 -11.86 11.41 -46.58
CA PRO A 218 -11.21 12.37 -47.46
C PRO A 218 -12.26 12.91 -48.42
N ARG A 219 -12.36 14.24 -48.54
CA ARG A 219 -12.97 14.85 -49.73
C ARG A 219 -12.12 14.36 -50.91
N THR A 220 -12.63 13.43 -51.69
CA THR A 220 -12.14 13.18 -53.03
C THR A 220 -12.29 14.51 -53.78
N GLU A 221 -11.16 15.16 -54.06
CA GLU A 221 -11.13 16.29 -54.96
C GLU A 221 -11.48 15.75 -56.35
N ASP A 222 -12.62 16.20 -56.87
CA ASP A 222 -12.99 16.04 -58.27
C ASP A 222 -11.92 16.73 -59.13
N VAL A 223 -11.08 15.94 -59.78
CA VAL A 223 -10.24 16.43 -60.88
C VAL A 223 -11.11 16.38 -62.14
N GLN A 224 -11.55 17.57 -62.58
CA GLN A 224 -12.06 17.81 -63.93
C GLN A 224 -10.90 17.90 -64.93
#